data_AF-A0AAN6KVU7-F1
#
_entry.id   AF-A0AAN6KVU7-F1
#
_cell.length_a   1.000
_cell.length_b   1.000
_cell.length_c   1.000
_cell.angle_alpha   90.00
_cell.angle_beta   90.00
_cell.angle_gamma   90.00
#
_symmetry.space_group_name_H-M   'P 1'
#
loop_
_entity.id
_entity.type
_entity.pdbx_description
1 polymer ?
#
loop_
_entity_poly.entity_id
_entity_poly.type
_entity_poly.pdbx_seq_one_letter_code
_entity_poly.pdbx_strand_id
1 'polypeptide(L)'
;MVIYGHPRYSRGWEDDGPEDTRSSSNEQQRPSEGEQSPSDEGKVAEKEEESEDPGTTGPNENANKDGEKQGGGPPTPVGFWDHRLAHVRKEAMTKWTITTVGLMAFILAILSLYFGALLNVEKNLSSLVVYVVDMDGQSPPYDATGHAPLVGPIIADLARTMVASGTPTLGWGVLPGSAFNNDPIQVRQAVFNFDAWAAIVINPNATAMLYSAIQNVNASYDPLGACQLTYIDSRDDTNWYDFISPIVSAFMTEATTRVGEQWTQMVMQNATTDASLVRNAAKVPQALSPAIGFSQFNLRPFYPYQVIPSVSIGLIYLIILSFFSFSFYLPIHFKACSQNLQRHVTAADLNHSTSNPMVIRL
;
A
#
# COMPACT_ATOMS: atom_id res chain seq x y z
N MET A 1 -18.35 15.96 -22.12
CA MET A 1 -17.10 16.17 -22.89
C MET A 1 -16.37 14.84 -22.89
N VAL A 2 -16.48 14.10 -23.98
CA VAL A 2 -16.03 12.70 -24.10
C VAL A 2 -14.60 12.73 -24.63
N ILE A 3 -13.65 12.18 -23.88
CA ILE A 3 -12.26 12.03 -24.34
C ILE A 3 -12.04 10.54 -24.58
N TYR A 4 -12.02 10.17 -25.86
CA TYR A 4 -11.53 8.87 -26.32
C TYR A 4 -9.99 8.85 -26.25
N GLY A 5 -9.41 7.87 -25.58
CA GLY A 5 -7.98 7.57 -25.64
C GLY A 5 -7.71 6.50 -26.68
N HIS A 6 -6.98 6.85 -27.75
CA HIS A 6 -6.41 5.91 -28.72
C HIS A 6 -5.15 5.25 -28.15
N PRO A 7 -4.93 3.92 -28.32
CA PRO A 7 -3.69 3.27 -27.95
C PRO A 7 -2.61 3.45 -29.03
N ARG A 8 -1.40 3.86 -28.61
CA ARG A 8 -0.20 3.85 -29.46
C ARG A 8 0.52 2.51 -29.32
N TYR A 9 0.70 1.84 -30.45
CA TYR A 9 1.62 0.73 -30.62
C TYR A 9 3.08 1.20 -30.52
N SER A 10 3.92 0.40 -29.84
CA SER A 10 5.37 0.38 -30.08
C SER A 10 5.88 -1.06 -30.11
N ARG A 11 6.42 -1.45 -31.28
CA ARG A 11 7.43 -2.52 -31.50
C ARG A 11 8.58 -2.32 -30.50
N GLY A 12 9.28 -3.30 -29.95
CA GLY A 12 9.61 -4.67 -30.37
C GLY A 12 11.12 -4.82 -30.17
N TRP A 13 11.58 -5.88 -29.49
CA TRP A 13 12.97 -6.38 -29.47
C TRP A 13 12.96 -7.87 -29.04
N GLU A 14 12.98 -8.77 -30.04
CA GLU A 14 13.74 -10.04 -30.08
C GLU A 14 15.26 -9.73 -30.03
N ASP A 15 16.23 -10.60 -29.74
CA ASP A 15 16.44 -11.96 -29.17
C ASP A 15 17.99 -12.02 -28.96
N ASP A 16 18.52 -13.04 -28.27
CA ASP A 16 19.90 -13.62 -28.40
C ASP A 16 20.54 -14.08 -27.07
N GLY A 17 20.31 -15.37 -26.75
CA GLY A 17 21.38 -16.38 -26.73
C GLY A 17 22.28 -16.61 -25.49
N PRO A 18 22.88 -17.81 -25.33
CA PRO A 18 23.02 -18.51 -24.04
C PRO A 18 24.46 -18.85 -23.63
N GLU A 19 24.70 -19.21 -22.35
CA GLU A 19 25.78 -20.15 -21.98
C GLU A 19 25.66 -20.74 -20.56
N ASP A 20 25.87 -22.05 -20.47
CA ASP A 20 25.91 -22.93 -19.31
C ASP A 20 27.20 -22.78 -18.48
N THR A 21 27.16 -23.08 -17.16
CA THR A 21 28.08 -24.08 -16.56
C THR A 21 27.70 -24.47 -15.12
N ARG A 22 27.90 -25.76 -14.83
CA ARG A 22 27.62 -26.50 -13.59
C ARG A 22 28.84 -26.55 -12.65
N SER A 23 28.55 -26.69 -11.35
CA SER A 23 29.16 -27.61 -10.36
C SER A 23 29.96 -27.04 -9.18
N SER A 24 29.42 -27.28 -7.97
CA SER A 24 29.99 -27.74 -6.67
C SER A 24 31.45 -27.42 -6.35
N SER A 25 31.86 -27.02 -5.15
CA SER A 25 31.61 -27.54 -3.79
C SER A 25 32.25 -26.52 -2.81
N ASN A 26 31.85 -26.33 -1.55
CA ASN A 26 32.09 -27.19 -0.39
C ASN A 26 31.76 -26.28 0.83
N GLU A 27 31.02 -26.71 1.85
CA GLU A 27 31.33 -26.28 3.22
C GLU A 27 30.67 -27.23 4.23
N GLN A 28 31.49 -27.66 5.17
CA GLN A 28 31.35 -28.72 6.14
C GLN A 28 30.31 -28.43 7.24
N GLN A 29 29.64 -29.49 7.69
CA GLN A 29 28.87 -29.55 8.94
C GLN A 29 29.76 -29.56 10.21
N ARG A 30 29.31 -28.88 11.27
CA ARG A 30 29.47 -29.30 12.69
C ARG A 30 28.43 -28.61 13.62
N PRO A 31 28.16 -29.15 14.83
CA PRO A 31 26.82 -29.19 15.43
C PRO A 31 26.66 -28.40 16.76
N SER A 32 25.47 -28.56 17.33
CA SER A 32 24.84 -28.01 18.54
C SER A 32 25.54 -28.23 19.89
N GLU A 33 25.31 -27.29 20.81
CA GLU A 33 25.09 -27.33 22.28
C GLU A 33 25.30 -25.88 22.77
N GLY A 34 24.64 -25.23 23.74
CA GLY A 34 23.75 -25.56 24.84
C GLY A 34 23.96 -24.48 25.91
N GLU A 35 22.90 -24.07 26.62
CA GLU A 35 22.90 -23.37 27.94
C GLU A 35 23.37 -21.90 28.00
N GLN A 36 22.93 -21.00 28.89
CA GLN A 36 21.87 -20.85 29.91
C GLN A 36 21.98 -19.38 30.42
N SER A 37 20.89 -18.82 30.99
CA SER A 37 20.93 -17.60 31.82
C SER A 37 21.78 -17.80 33.10
N PRO A 38 22.13 -16.71 33.82
CA PRO A 38 21.37 -16.46 35.05
C PRO A 38 21.21 -14.99 35.47
N SER A 39 20.30 -14.83 36.43
CA SER A 39 19.91 -13.68 37.26
C SER A 39 20.64 -13.63 38.62
N ASP A 40 20.58 -12.46 39.26
CA ASP A 40 20.70 -12.13 40.70
C ASP A 40 21.94 -12.49 41.53
N GLU A 41 22.53 -11.48 42.20
CA GLU A 41 22.56 -11.32 43.66
C GLU A 41 23.36 -10.06 44.07
N GLY A 42 22.86 -9.32 45.06
CA GLY A 42 23.55 -8.20 45.71
C GLY A 42 24.07 -8.52 47.10
N LYS A 43 24.91 -7.65 47.68
CA LYS A 43 24.94 -7.29 49.11
C LYS A 43 25.97 -6.18 49.44
N VAL A 44 25.45 -5.12 50.09
CA VAL A 44 25.91 -4.46 51.33
C VAL A 44 27.17 -3.56 51.31
N ALA A 45 26.98 -2.26 51.61
CA ALA A 45 27.34 -1.68 52.91
C ALA A 45 26.89 -0.20 53.04
N GLU A 46 26.12 0.08 54.09
CA GLU A 46 25.73 1.40 54.63
C GLU A 46 26.93 2.21 55.16
N LYS A 47 26.79 3.54 55.16
CA LYS A 47 26.83 4.31 56.42
C LYS A 47 26.18 5.70 56.25
N GLU A 48 25.12 5.91 57.01
CA GLU A 48 24.54 7.22 57.36
C GLU A 48 25.41 7.89 58.44
N GLU A 49 25.40 9.22 58.49
CA GLU A 49 25.43 9.95 59.77
C GLU A 49 24.82 11.35 59.62
N GLU A 50 24.13 11.73 60.69
CA GLU A 50 23.02 12.67 60.78
C GLU A 50 23.46 14.06 61.30
N SER A 51 22.50 14.99 61.27
CA SER A 51 22.51 16.41 61.65
C SER A 51 22.96 16.77 63.08
N GLU A 52 23.36 18.03 63.28
CA GLU A 52 23.01 18.83 64.49
C GLU A 52 23.22 20.35 64.26
N ASP A 53 22.29 21.17 64.78
CA ASP A 53 22.32 22.64 64.98
C ASP A 53 21.97 22.86 66.48
N PRO A 54 22.54 23.82 67.25
CA PRO A 54 22.00 25.21 67.29
C PRO A 54 22.99 26.35 67.72
N GLY A 55 22.70 27.59 67.29
CA GLY A 55 22.67 28.73 68.23
C GLY A 55 23.59 29.96 68.02
N THR A 56 22.93 31.09 67.71
CA THR A 56 23.05 32.45 68.31
C THR A 56 24.30 33.32 68.08
N THR A 57 24.15 34.44 67.34
CA THR A 57 24.25 35.85 67.81
C THR A 57 24.13 36.84 66.63
N GLY A 58 23.19 37.80 66.70
CA GLY A 58 23.30 39.07 65.96
C GLY A 58 24.01 40.13 66.84
N PRO A 59 24.02 41.45 66.51
CA PRO A 59 23.48 42.14 65.32
C PRO A 59 24.52 43.09 64.65
N ASN A 60 24.20 43.73 63.51
CA ASN A 60 24.07 45.20 63.40
C ASN A 60 24.14 45.77 61.95
N GLU A 61 23.20 46.70 61.69
CA GLU A 61 23.20 47.92 60.84
C GLU A 61 23.69 47.99 59.38
N ASN A 62 22.71 48.34 58.52
CA ASN A 62 22.71 49.45 57.54
C ASN A 62 23.94 49.70 56.65
N ALA A 63 23.77 49.47 55.34
CA ALA A 63 24.12 50.46 54.31
C ALA A 63 23.48 50.12 52.96
N ASN A 64 22.48 50.92 52.60
CA ASN A 64 22.04 51.12 51.23
C ASN A 64 23.22 51.58 50.36
N LYS A 65 23.36 51.04 49.13
CA LYS A 65 23.94 51.76 47.98
C LYS A 65 23.76 50.96 46.68
N ASP A 66 22.88 51.51 45.85
CA ASP A 66 22.84 51.33 44.40
C ASP A 66 24.21 51.61 43.78
N GLY A 67 24.59 50.80 42.81
CA GLY A 67 25.83 50.97 42.06
C GLY A 67 25.89 50.05 40.86
N GLU A 68 25.50 50.58 39.69
CA GLU A 68 25.85 50.02 38.39
C GLU A 68 27.32 49.62 38.33
N LYS A 69 27.60 48.38 37.93
CA LYS A 69 28.86 48.00 37.30
C LYS A 69 28.58 47.12 36.10
N GLN A 70 28.63 47.75 34.93
CA GLN A 70 29.06 47.10 33.70
C GLN A 70 30.45 46.48 33.95
N GLY A 71 30.56 45.17 33.75
CA GLY A 71 31.81 44.44 33.91
C GLY A 71 31.77 43.21 33.00
N GLY A 72 32.52 43.29 31.90
CA GLY A 72 32.75 42.18 30.98
C GLY A 72 33.58 41.08 31.63
N GLY A 73 32.90 40.19 32.37
CA GLY A 73 33.38 38.86 32.71
C GLY A 73 32.69 37.80 31.83
N PRO A 74 33.25 36.58 31.70
CA PRO A 74 32.55 35.49 31.05
C PRO A 74 31.18 35.30 31.70
N PRO A 75 30.10 35.09 30.91
CA PRO A 75 28.74 35.08 31.44
C PRO A 75 28.65 34.02 32.55
N THR A 76 28.32 34.46 33.76
CA THR A 76 28.14 33.56 34.89
C THR A 76 26.98 32.61 34.58
N PRO A 77 27.12 31.29 34.80
CA PRO A 77 26.04 30.34 34.53
C PRO A 77 24.87 30.67 35.44
N VAL A 78 23.84 31.28 34.87
CA VAL A 78 22.60 31.62 35.55
C VAL A 78 21.59 30.49 35.39
N GLY A 79 20.79 30.26 36.41
CA GLY A 79 19.74 29.24 36.37
C GLY A 79 18.67 29.54 35.31
N PHE A 80 18.02 28.50 34.78
CA PHE A 80 16.96 28.61 33.78
C PHE A 80 15.80 29.54 34.18
N TRP A 81 15.64 29.78 35.49
CA TRP A 81 14.59 30.62 36.07
C TRP A 81 15.00 32.06 36.40
N ASP A 82 16.20 32.50 36.01
CA ASP A 82 16.66 33.88 36.26
C ASP A 82 15.81 34.91 35.48
N HIS A 83 15.45 36.01 36.17
CA HIS A 83 14.68 37.13 35.62
C HIS A 83 15.37 37.76 34.39
N ARG A 84 16.70 37.73 34.33
CA ARG A 84 17.48 38.26 33.20
C ARG A 84 17.25 37.49 31.89
N LEU A 85 16.82 36.23 31.98
CA LEU A 85 16.47 35.37 30.85
C LEU A 85 14.96 35.37 30.52
N ALA A 86 14.13 36.15 31.22
CA ALA A 86 12.68 36.17 31.01
C ALA A 86 12.30 36.62 29.58
N HIS A 87 13.02 37.58 29.01
CA HIS A 87 12.81 38.03 27.63
C HIS A 87 13.10 36.94 26.60
N VAL A 88 14.25 36.26 26.75
CA VAL A 88 14.68 35.17 25.86
C VAL A 88 13.72 33.97 25.96
N ARG A 89 13.25 33.64 27.16
CA ARG A 89 12.25 32.57 27.36
C ARG A 89 10.91 32.91 26.74
N LYS A 90 10.43 34.15 26.88
CA LYS A 90 9.18 34.59 26.25
C LYS A 90 9.27 34.51 24.73
N GLU A 91 10.37 34.95 24.14
CA GLU A 91 10.58 34.87 22.69
C GLU A 91 10.70 33.41 22.21
N ALA A 92 11.45 32.57 22.92
CA ALA A 92 11.60 31.15 22.61
C ALA A 92 10.27 30.39 22.73
N MET A 93 9.51 30.60 23.81
CA MET A 93 8.19 30.00 24.01
C MET A 93 7.20 30.49 22.96
N THR A 94 7.23 31.78 22.61
CA THR A 94 6.35 32.32 21.56
C THR A 94 6.65 31.67 20.21
N LYS A 95 7.93 31.57 19.82
CA LYS A 95 8.33 30.89 18.58
C LYS A 95 7.99 29.40 18.62
N TRP A 96 8.22 28.72 19.73
CA TRP A 96 7.87 27.30 19.91
C TRP A 96 6.36 27.07 19.80
N THR A 97 5.54 27.89 20.45
CA THR A 97 4.07 27.78 20.40
C THR A 97 3.55 28.09 19.00
N ILE A 98 4.02 29.14 18.34
CA ILE A 98 3.60 29.46 16.96
C ILE A 98 3.94 28.31 16.01
N THR A 99 5.17 27.78 16.07
CA THR A 99 5.58 26.65 15.23
C THR A 99 4.77 25.39 15.53
N THR A 100 4.50 25.09 16.81
CA THR A 100 3.73 23.92 17.23
C THR A 100 2.27 24.01 16.80
N VAL A 101 1.63 25.17 17.01
CA VAL A 101 0.24 25.41 16.59
C VAL A 101 0.13 25.39 15.06
N GLY A 102 1.11 25.97 14.35
CA GLY A 102 1.19 25.91 12.89
C GLY A 102 1.29 24.48 12.37
N LEU A 103 2.16 23.66 12.97
CA LEU A 103 2.29 22.23 12.63
C LEU A 103 1.00 21.45 12.94
N MET A 104 0.39 21.67 14.11
CA MET A 104 -0.88 21.02 14.48
C MET A 104 -2.00 21.38 13.51
N ALA A 105 -2.13 22.66 13.14
CA ALA A 105 -3.12 23.11 12.17
C ALA A 105 -2.88 22.49 10.78
N PHE A 106 -1.62 22.39 10.36
CA PHE A 106 -1.25 21.75 9.09
C PHE A 106 -1.58 20.24 9.07
N ILE A 107 -1.24 19.52 10.14
CA ILE A 107 -1.57 18.09 10.27
C ILE A 107 -3.09 17.90 10.24
N LEU A 108 -3.85 18.72 10.98
CA LEU A 108 -5.32 18.67 10.97
C LEU A 108 -5.90 18.99 9.59
N ALA A 109 -5.31 19.93 8.85
CA ALA A 109 -5.74 20.26 7.49
C ALA A 109 -5.54 19.07 6.53
N ILE A 110 -4.37 18.40 6.57
CA ILE A 110 -4.12 17.20 5.75
C ILE A 110 -5.03 16.06 6.18
N LEU A 111 -5.21 15.83 7.49
CA LEU A 111 -6.08 14.76 7.98
C LEU A 111 -7.55 14.99 7.58
N SER A 112 -8.00 16.24 7.59
CA SER A 112 -9.33 16.61 7.09
C SER A 112 -9.48 16.32 5.59
N LEU A 113 -8.44 16.54 4.78
CA LEU A 113 -8.42 16.16 3.36
C LEU A 113 -8.52 14.63 3.20
N TYR A 114 -7.77 13.88 4.00
CA TYR A 114 -7.79 12.41 3.99
C TYR A 114 -9.19 11.85 4.29
N PHE A 115 -9.85 12.32 5.35
CA PHE A 115 -11.24 11.93 5.63
C PHE A 115 -12.20 12.38 4.53
N GLY A 116 -12.01 13.58 3.97
CA GLY A 116 -12.80 14.07 2.84
C GLY A 116 -12.72 13.18 1.60
N ALA A 117 -11.54 12.61 1.32
CA ALA A 117 -11.37 11.65 0.24
C ALA A 117 -12.11 10.33 0.53
N LEU A 118 -12.01 9.82 1.75
CA LEU A 118 -12.68 8.56 2.16
C LEU A 118 -14.21 8.66 2.10
N LEU A 119 -14.80 9.80 2.44
CA LEU A 119 -16.25 10.02 2.38
C LEU A 119 -16.85 9.87 0.97
N ASN A 120 -16.04 10.00 -0.08
CA ASN A 120 -16.49 9.88 -1.46
C ASN A 120 -16.09 8.56 -2.12
N VAL A 121 -15.51 7.62 -1.37
CA VAL A 121 -15.07 6.32 -1.93
C VAL A 121 -16.24 5.59 -2.57
N GLU A 122 -17.36 5.41 -1.86
CA GLU A 122 -18.54 4.72 -2.39
C GLU A 122 -19.01 5.34 -3.71
N LYS A 123 -19.11 6.67 -3.78
CA LYS A 123 -19.52 7.40 -4.99
C LYS A 123 -18.53 7.23 -6.14
N ASN A 124 -17.26 7.00 -5.84
CA ASN A 124 -16.20 6.87 -6.82
C ASN A 124 -15.91 5.41 -7.19
N LEU A 125 -16.55 4.42 -6.56
CA LEU A 125 -16.38 2.99 -6.88
C LEU A 125 -16.68 2.68 -8.34
N SER A 126 -17.59 3.43 -8.97
CA SER A 126 -17.90 3.31 -10.40
C SER A 126 -16.73 3.66 -11.31
N SER A 127 -15.69 4.33 -10.79
CA SER A 127 -14.45 4.63 -11.52
C SER A 127 -13.53 3.41 -11.61
N LEU A 128 -13.73 2.40 -10.74
CA LEU A 128 -13.02 1.13 -10.79
C LEU A 128 -13.69 0.25 -11.84
N VAL A 129 -13.20 0.37 -13.08
CA VAL A 129 -13.80 -0.31 -14.23
C VAL A 129 -13.43 -1.79 -14.23
N VAL A 130 -14.43 -2.66 -14.36
CA VAL A 130 -14.27 -4.10 -14.54
C VAL A 130 -14.93 -4.49 -15.87
N TYR A 131 -14.16 -5.12 -16.76
CA TYR A 131 -14.69 -5.56 -18.04
C TYR A 131 -15.46 -6.87 -17.92
N VAL A 132 -16.57 -6.97 -18.62
CA VAL A 132 -17.31 -8.23 -18.83
C VAL A 132 -17.29 -8.49 -20.32
N VAL A 133 -16.47 -9.46 -20.73
CA VAL A 133 -16.23 -9.77 -22.14
C VAL A 133 -17.00 -11.03 -22.51
N ASP A 134 -18.00 -10.86 -23.36
CA ASP A 134 -18.82 -11.96 -23.85
C ASP A 134 -18.24 -12.54 -25.15
N MET A 135 -17.70 -13.75 -25.07
CA MET A 135 -17.25 -14.52 -26.25
C MET A 135 -18.17 -15.72 -26.55
N ASP A 136 -19.23 -15.94 -25.77
CA ASP A 136 -20.06 -17.15 -25.78
C ASP A 136 -20.76 -17.37 -27.12
N GLY A 137 -20.44 -18.48 -27.80
CA GLY A 137 -21.00 -18.80 -29.12
C GLY A 137 -20.67 -17.80 -30.23
N GLN A 138 -19.65 -16.94 -30.04
CA GLN A 138 -19.25 -15.92 -31.03
C GLN A 138 -18.03 -16.32 -31.88
N SER A 139 -17.38 -17.46 -31.59
CA SER A 139 -16.17 -17.92 -32.27
C SER A 139 -16.31 -19.35 -32.77
N PRO A 140 -15.78 -19.69 -33.96
CA PRO A 140 -15.64 -21.07 -34.41
C PRO A 140 -14.90 -21.95 -33.40
N PRO A 141 -15.31 -23.22 -33.22
CA PRO A 141 -16.44 -23.93 -33.84
C PRO A 141 -17.80 -23.74 -33.13
N TYR A 142 -17.87 -22.88 -32.12
CA TYR A 142 -19.03 -22.77 -31.23
C TYR A 142 -20.15 -21.89 -31.78
N ASP A 143 -19.84 -21.03 -32.74
CA ASP A 143 -20.79 -20.25 -33.55
C ASP A 143 -21.76 -21.10 -34.39
N ALA A 144 -21.34 -22.32 -34.76
CA ALA A 144 -22.09 -23.25 -35.61
C ALA A 144 -22.74 -24.40 -34.84
N THR A 145 -22.73 -24.39 -33.51
CA THR A 145 -23.26 -25.49 -32.67
C THR A 145 -24.79 -25.65 -32.74
N GLY A 146 -25.51 -24.61 -33.19
CA GLY A 146 -26.96 -24.62 -33.32
C GLY A 146 -27.72 -24.34 -32.01
N HIS A 147 -27.01 -24.15 -30.90
CA HIS A 147 -27.57 -23.73 -29.62
C HIS A 147 -27.43 -22.21 -29.47
N ALA A 148 -28.50 -21.53 -29.03
CA ALA A 148 -28.43 -20.11 -28.73
C ALA A 148 -27.53 -19.85 -27.51
N PRO A 149 -26.63 -18.85 -27.53
CA PRO A 149 -25.83 -18.47 -26.37
C PRO A 149 -26.72 -18.11 -25.18
N LEU A 150 -26.43 -18.69 -24.02
CA LEU A 150 -27.19 -18.51 -22.78
C LEU A 150 -26.34 -17.82 -21.71
N VAL A 151 -25.13 -18.34 -21.46
CA VAL A 151 -24.26 -17.89 -20.38
C VAL A 151 -23.82 -16.44 -20.58
N GLY A 152 -23.33 -16.11 -21.79
CA GLY A 152 -22.85 -14.79 -22.13
C GLY A 152 -23.89 -13.68 -21.92
N PRO A 153 -25.07 -13.76 -22.55
CA PRO A 153 -26.12 -12.76 -22.42
C PRO A 153 -26.61 -12.56 -20.98
N ILE A 154 -26.73 -13.61 -20.17
CA ILE A 154 -27.19 -13.51 -18.77
C ILE A 154 -26.18 -12.72 -17.92
N ILE A 155 -24.89 -13.03 -18.05
CA ILE A 155 -23.83 -12.36 -17.29
C ILE A 155 -23.68 -10.90 -17.74
N ALA A 156 -23.76 -10.66 -19.06
CA ALA A 156 -23.76 -9.33 -19.62
C ALA A 156 -24.97 -8.49 -19.15
N ASP A 157 -26.16 -9.09 -19.07
CA ASP A 157 -27.36 -8.42 -18.56
C ASP A 157 -27.30 -8.11 -17.06
N LEU A 158 -26.73 -9.03 -16.27
CA LEU A 158 -26.46 -8.79 -14.85
C LEU A 158 -25.55 -7.58 -14.66
N ALA A 159 -24.47 -7.47 -15.44
CA ALA A 159 -23.55 -6.33 -15.40
C ALA A 159 -24.25 -5.00 -15.75
N ARG A 160 -25.10 -5.00 -16.79
CA ARG A 160 -25.90 -3.81 -17.15
C ARG A 160 -26.89 -3.43 -16.05
N THR A 161 -27.54 -4.42 -15.43
CA THR A 161 -28.49 -4.21 -14.34
C THR A 161 -27.82 -3.61 -13.10
N MET A 162 -26.62 -4.08 -12.76
CA MET A 162 -25.84 -3.53 -11.64
C MET A 162 -25.55 -2.05 -11.84
N VAL A 163 -25.08 -1.65 -13.05
CA VAL A 163 -24.83 -0.24 -13.39
C VAL A 163 -26.11 0.58 -13.39
N ALA A 164 -27.21 0.03 -13.89
CA ALA A 164 -28.51 0.71 -13.95
C ALA A 164 -29.20 0.84 -12.59
N SER A 165 -28.83 0.02 -11.59
CA SER A 165 -29.48 -0.01 -10.28
C SER A 165 -29.34 1.30 -9.47
N GLY A 166 -28.37 2.15 -9.83
CA GLY A 166 -28.13 3.43 -9.18
C GLY A 166 -27.52 3.32 -7.78
N THR A 167 -27.20 2.11 -7.32
CA THR A 167 -26.42 1.89 -6.10
C THR A 167 -24.92 2.06 -6.39
N PRO A 168 -24.10 2.41 -5.38
CA PRO A 168 -22.66 2.39 -5.51
C PRO A 168 -22.15 0.99 -5.89
N THR A 169 -21.78 0.81 -7.16
CA THR A 169 -21.15 -0.43 -7.67
C THR A 169 -19.84 -0.13 -8.36
N LEU A 170 -19.09 -1.17 -8.69
CA LEU A 170 -17.98 -1.07 -9.64
C LEU A 170 -18.47 -0.58 -11.01
N GLY A 171 -17.56 -0.02 -11.79
CA GLY A 171 -17.83 0.40 -13.16
C GLY A 171 -17.87 -0.79 -14.11
N TRP A 172 -19.01 -1.46 -14.24
CA TRP A 172 -19.10 -2.61 -15.15
C TRP A 172 -19.12 -2.18 -16.62
N GLY A 173 -18.11 -2.58 -17.37
CA GLY A 173 -17.99 -2.33 -18.82
C GLY A 173 -18.24 -3.60 -19.62
N VAL A 174 -19.43 -3.75 -20.19
CA VAL A 174 -19.76 -4.89 -21.05
C VAL A 174 -19.18 -4.66 -22.45
N LEU A 175 -18.29 -5.55 -22.88
CA LEU A 175 -17.62 -5.49 -24.18
C LEU A 175 -17.87 -6.79 -24.97
N PRO A 176 -18.09 -6.72 -26.29
CA PRO A 176 -18.15 -7.92 -27.10
C PRO A 176 -16.75 -8.55 -27.25
N GLY A 177 -16.69 -9.86 -27.40
CA GLY A 177 -15.44 -10.59 -27.67
C GLY A 177 -14.67 -10.07 -28.89
N SER A 178 -15.40 -9.52 -29.88
CA SER A 178 -14.82 -8.92 -31.09
C SER A 178 -13.89 -7.73 -30.80
N ALA A 179 -14.06 -7.03 -29.68
CA ALA A 179 -13.16 -5.96 -29.25
C ALA A 179 -11.74 -6.47 -28.94
N PHE A 180 -11.59 -7.77 -28.68
CA PHE A 180 -10.34 -8.44 -28.32
C PHE A 180 -9.99 -9.57 -29.30
N ASN A 181 -10.49 -9.49 -30.54
CA ASN A 181 -10.33 -10.54 -31.56
C ASN A 181 -10.75 -11.94 -31.09
N ASN A 182 -11.73 -12.04 -30.19
CA ASN A 182 -12.19 -13.27 -29.54
C ASN A 182 -11.07 -14.07 -28.84
N ASP A 183 -10.00 -13.41 -28.42
CA ASP A 183 -8.88 -14.02 -27.74
C ASP A 183 -8.85 -13.63 -26.25
N PRO A 184 -9.03 -14.58 -25.31
CA PRO A 184 -8.92 -14.33 -23.88
C PRO A 184 -7.56 -13.73 -23.48
N ILE A 185 -6.48 -14.02 -24.21
CA ILE A 185 -5.16 -13.47 -23.91
C ILE A 185 -5.11 -11.96 -24.16
N GLN A 186 -5.82 -11.45 -25.17
CA GLN A 186 -5.91 -10.01 -25.40
C GLN A 186 -6.67 -9.29 -24.28
N VAL A 187 -7.67 -9.94 -23.68
CA VAL A 187 -8.34 -9.42 -22.49
C VAL A 187 -7.38 -9.36 -21.30
N ARG A 188 -6.58 -10.41 -21.09
CA ARG A 188 -5.54 -10.42 -20.05
C ARG A 188 -4.51 -9.30 -20.28
N GLN A 189 -4.12 -9.06 -21.52
CA GLN A 189 -3.21 -7.97 -21.86
C GLN A 189 -3.82 -6.60 -21.55
N ALA A 190 -5.11 -6.39 -21.78
CA ALA A 190 -5.79 -5.15 -21.42
C ALA A 190 -5.80 -4.90 -19.90
N VAL A 191 -6.04 -5.94 -19.10
CA VAL A 191 -5.91 -5.86 -17.62
C VAL A 191 -4.46 -5.56 -17.22
N PHE A 192 -3.49 -6.21 -17.88
CA PHE A 192 -2.07 -5.97 -17.65
C PHE A 192 -1.62 -4.54 -17.98
N ASN A 193 -2.21 -3.94 -19.01
CA ASN A 193 -1.94 -2.55 -19.43
C ASN A 193 -2.69 -1.50 -18.59
N PHE A 194 -3.41 -1.93 -17.55
CA PHE A 194 -4.21 -1.07 -16.66
C PHE A 194 -5.43 -0.42 -17.32
N ASP A 195 -5.91 -0.94 -18.46
CA ASP A 195 -7.13 -0.46 -19.11
C ASP A 195 -8.39 -0.75 -18.27
N ALA A 196 -8.34 -1.78 -17.43
CA ALA A 196 -9.33 -2.11 -16.41
C ALA A 196 -8.66 -2.64 -15.14
N TRP A 197 -9.39 -2.66 -14.02
CA TRP A 197 -8.91 -3.24 -12.77
C TRP A 197 -9.01 -4.78 -12.74
N ALA A 198 -10.05 -5.31 -13.37
CA ALA A 198 -10.24 -6.74 -13.58
C ALA A 198 -11.07 -6.96 -14.86
N ALA A 199 -11.09 -8.20 -15.33
CA ALA A 199 -11.96 -8.62 -16.42
C ALA A 199 -12.58 -9.99 -16.12
N ILE A 200 -13.86 -10.12 -16.39
CA ILE A 200 -14.60 -11.36 -16.44
C ILE A 200 -14.74 -11.74 -17.91
N VAL A 201 -14.06 -12.82 -18.30
CA VAL A 201 -14.12 -13.38 -19.65
C VAL A 201 -15.08 -14.55 -19.63
N ILE A 202 -16.14 -14.47 -20.43
CA ILE A 202 -17.00 -15.62 -20.70
C ILE A 202 -16.36 -16.38 -21.86
N ASN A 203 -16.02 -17.65 -21.65
CA ASN A 203 -15.31 -18.43 -22.65
C ASN A 203 -16.23 -18.73 -23.85
N PRO A 204 -15.68 -18.87 -25.07
CA PRO A 204 -16.47 -19.05 -26.27
C PRO A 204 -17.29 -20.34 -26.31
N ASN A 205 -16.90 -21.32 -25.52
CA ASN A 205 -17.54 -22.63 -25.40
C ASN A 205 -18.45 -22.77 -24.18
N ALA A 206 -18.71 -21.70 -23.42
CA ALA A 206 -19.42 -21.80 -22.13
C ALA A 206 -20.80 -22.46 -22.27
N THR A 207 -21.64 -21.96 -23.18
CA THR A 207 -22.97 -22.53 -23.43
C THR A 207 -22.87 -23.89 -24.12
N ALA A 208 -22.02 -24.02 -25.15
CA ALA A 208 -21.87 -25.28 -25.89
C ALA A 208 -21.42 -26.45 -24.99
N MET A 209 -20.52 -26.19 -24.04
CA MET A 209 -20.05 -27.20 -23.10
C MET A 209 -21.15 -27.65 -22.15
N LEU A 210 -22.02 -26.75 -21.66
CA LEU A 210 -23.19 -27.11 -20.84
C LEU A 210 -24.15 -28.05 -21.58
N TYR A 211 -24.49 -27.71 -22.83
CA TYR A 211 -25.32 -28.58 -23.66
C TYR A 211 -24.65 -29.93 -23.90
N SER A 212 -23.37 -29.94 -24.27
CA SER A 212 -22.62 -31.18 -24.50
C SER A 212 -22.54 -32.05 -23.25
N ALA A 213 -22.47 -31.44 -22.06
CA ALA A 213 -22.35 -32.16 -20.79
C ALA A 213 -23.59 -32.99 -20.48
N ILE A 214 -24.78 -32.43 -20.70
CA ILE A 214 -26.04 -33.14 -20.52
C ILE A 214 -26.34 -34.06 -21.69
N GLN A 215 -26.12 -33.63 -22.93
CA GLN A 215 -26.44 -34.45 -24.11
C GLN A 215 -25.58 -35.71 -24.20
N ASN A 216 -24.27 -35.60 -23.93
CA ASN A 216 -23.31 -36.70 -24.06
C ASN A 216 -22.97 -37.39 -22.72
N VAL A 217 -23.60 -36.97 -21.61
CA VAL A 217 -23.32 -37.50 -20.27
C VAL A 217 -21.83 -37.35 -19.93
N ASN A 218 -21.27 -36.16 -20.15
CA ASN A 218 -19.87 -35.89 -19.86
C ASN A 218 -19.67 -35.66 -18.36
N ALA A 219 -19.39 -36.74 -17.62
CA ALA A 219 -19.11 -36.67 -16.19
C ALA A 219 -17.84 -35.84 -15.86
N SER A 220 -16.95 -35.64 -16.82
CA SER A 220 -15.72 -34.83 -16.67
C SER A 220 -15.94 -33.34 -16.96
N TYR A 221 -17.19 -32.88 -17.11
CA TYR A 221 -17.49 -31.46 -17.25
C TYR A 221 -17.06 -30.68 -16.01
N ASP A 222 -16.25 -29.64 -16.21
CA ASP A 222 -15.78 -28.72 -15.17
C ASP A 222 -16.46 -27.34 -15.34
N PRO A 223 -17.31 -26.93 -14.38
CA PRO A 223 -17.95 -25.61 -14.39
C PRO A 223 -16.94 -24.45 -14.42
N LEU A 224 -15.76 -24.59 -13.81
CA LEU A 224 -14.74 -23.52 -13.74
C LEU A 224 -14.17 -23.16 -15.12
N GLY A 225 -14.36 -24.02 -16.11
CA GLY A 225 -13.99 -23.78 -17.50
C GLY A 225 -14.97 -22.89 -18.27
N ALA A 226 -16.08 -22.46 -17.68
CA ALA A 226 -17.07 -21.61 -18.37
C ALA A 226 -16.66 -20.13 -18.41
N CYS A 227 -16.16 -19.60 -17.29
CA CYS A 227 -15.77 -18.19 -17.17
C CYS A 227 -14.40 -18.04 -16.52
N GLN A 228 -13.75 -16.90 -16.75
CA GLN A 228 -12.45 -16.56 -16.17
C GLN A 228 -12.50 -15.16 -15.55
N LEU A 229 -12.11 -15.01 -14.30
CA LEU A 229 -11.79 -13.74 -13.67
C LEU A 229 -10.29 -13.50 -13.81
N THR A 230 -9.91 -12.44 -14.51
CA THR A 230 -8.52 -11.98 -14.63
C THR A 230 -8.33 -10.69 -13.84
N TYR A 231 -7.30 -10.61 -13.01
CA TYR A 231 -7.02 -9.43 -12.20
C TYR A 231 -5.53 -9.30 -11.84
N ILE A 232 -5.17 -8.17 -11.24
CA ILE A 232 -3.85 -7.89 -10.70
C ILE A 232 -4.01 -7.31 -9.30
N ASP A 233 -3.68 -8.08 -8.26
CA ASP A 233 -3.71 -7.58 -6.88
C ASP A 233 -2.54 -6.64 -6.57
N SER A 234 -1.37 -6.87 -7.18
CA SER A 234 -0.17 -6.06 -6.90
C SER A 234 -0.23 -4.61 -7.37
N ARG A 235 -1.25 -4.23 -8.14
CA ARG A 235 -1.50 -2.85 -8.53
C ARG A 235 -1.79 -2.00 -7.30
N ASP A 236 -2.63 -2.51 -6.42
CA ASP A 236 -2.98 -1.93 -5.13
C ASP A 236 -3.67 -3.01 -4.30
N ASP A 237 -2.89 -3.62 -3.39
CA ASP A 237 -3.33 -4.76 -2.59
C ASP A 237 -4.53 -4.40 -1.71
N THR A 238 -4.45 -3.26 -1.02
CA THR A 238 -5.52 -2.78 -0.13
C THR A 238 -6.80 -2.49 -0.90
N ASN A 239 -6.73 -1.75 -2.01
CA ASN A 239 -7.94 -1.44 -2.78
C ASN A 239 -8.57 -2.69 -3.42
N TRP A 240 -7.77 -3.66 -3.84
CA TRP A 240 -8.28 -4.92 -4.36
C TRP A 240 -9.08 -5.68 -3.30
N TYR A 241 -8.51 -5.90 -2.11
CA TYR A 241 -9.14 -6.70 -1.07
C TYR A 241 -10.31 -5.97 -0.37
N ASP A 242 -10.21 -4.65 -0.16
CA ASP A 242 -11.23 -3.91 0.59
C ASP A 242 -12.45 -3.52 -0.26
N PHE A 243 -12.26 -3.26 -1.57
CA PHE A 243 -13.33 -2.71 -2.41
C PHE A 243 -13.69 -3.58 -3.62
N ILE A 244 -12.72 -4.12 -4.35
CA ILE A 244 -13.01 -4.78 -5.65
C ILE A 244 -13.41 -6.24 -5.44
N SER A 245 -12.60 -7.01 -4.71
CA SER A 245 -12.77 -8.44 -4.51
C SER A 245 -14.14 -8.83 -3.91
N PRO A 246 -14.67 -8.14 -2.87
CA PRO A 246 -15.97 -8.48 -2.32
C PRO A 246 -17.12 -8.27 -3.32
N ILE A 247 -17.09 -7.17 -4.08
CA ILE A 247 -18.12 -6.84 -5.07
C ILE A 247 -18.06 -7.79 -6.26
N VAL A 248 -16.87 -8.10 -6.76
CA VAL A 248 -16.68 -9.08 -7.84
C VAL A 248 -17.09 -10.48 -7.40
N SER A 249 -16.77 -10.87 -6.17
CA SER A 249 -17.19 -12.18 -5.61
C SER A 249 -18.71 -12.29 -5.52
N ALA A 250 -19.38 -11.26 -5.02
CA ALA A 250 -20.84 -11.21 -4.99
C ALA A 250 -21.45 -11.28 -6.40
N PHE A 251 -20.86 -10.57 -7.37
CA PHE A 251 -21.26 -10.63 -8.77
C PHE A 251 -21.12 -12.04 -9.35
N MET A 252 -19.99 -12.72 -9.12
CA MET A 252 -19.77 -14.09 -9.61
C MET A 252 -20.76 -15.08 -8.99
N THR A 253 -21.07 -14.94 -7.70
CA THR A 253 -22.09 -15.76 -7.04
C THR A 253 -23.47 -15.53 -7.67
N GLU A 254 -23.89 -14.28 -7.83
CA GLU A 254 -25.18 -13.94 -8.46
C GLU A 254 -25.26 -14.42 -9.92
N ALA A 255 -24.18 -14.25 -10.68
CA ALA A 255 -24.07 -14.74 -12.06
C ALA A 255 -24.25 -16.25 -12.14
N THR A 256 -23.59 -16.99 -11.26
CA THR A 256 -23.69 -18.46 -11.17
C THR A 256 -25.12 -18.88 -10.85
N THR A 257 -25.76 -18.23 -9.87
CA THR A 257 -27.15 -18.51 -9.49
C THR A 257 -28.11 -18.27 -10.65
N ARG A 258 -28.05 -17.10 -11.30
CA ARG A 258 -28.96 -16.76 -12.40
C ARG A 258 -28.81 -17.68 -13.60
N VAL A 259 -27.56 -18.00 -13.97
CA VAL A 259 -27.29 -18.93 -15.06
C VAL A 259 -27.79 -20.33 -14.69
N GLY A 260 -27.49 -20.82 -13.48
CA GLY A 260 -27.95 -22.13 -13.02
C GLY A 260 -29.47 -22.26 -12.98
N GLU A 261 -30.19 -21.23 -12.53
CA GLU A 261 -31.65 -21.20 -12.51
C GLU A 261 -32.25 -21.24 -13.92
N GLN A 262 -31.81 -20.35 -14.82
CA GLN A 262 -32.33 -20.30 -16.19
C GLN A 262 -31.97 -21.55 -16.99
N TRP A 263 -30.73 -22.04 -16.83
CA TRP A 263 -30.29 -23.28 -17.44
C TRP A 263 -31.12 -24.47 -16.96
N THR A 264 -31.30 -24.62 -15.65
CA THR A 264 -32.09 -25.72 -15.08
C THR A 264 -33.54 -25.65 -15.55
N GLN A 265 -34.15 -24.46 -15.58
CA GLN A 265 -35.50 -24.29 -16.11
C GLN A 265 -35.60 -24.72 -17.58
N MET A 266 -34.65 -24.33 -18.42
CA MET A 266 -34.61 -24.71 -19.83
C MET A 266 -34.40 -26.22 -20.02
N VAL A 267 -33.51 -26.84 -19.24
CA VAL A 267 -33.30 -28.30 -19.27
C VAL A 267 -34.57 -29.04 -18.86
N MET A 268 -35.25 -28.58 -17.81
CA MET A 268 -36.51 -29.18 -17.34
C MET A 268 -37.67 -28.98 -18.32
N GLN A 269 -37.72 -27.84 -19.02
CA GLN A 269 -38.68 -27.62 -20.10
C GLN A 269 -38.41 -28.56 -21.29
N ASN A 270 -37.16 -28.69 -21.72
CA ASN A 270 -36.78 -29.60 -22.81
C ASN A 270 -36.98 -31.08 -22.43
N ALA A 271 -36.82 -31.41 -21.15
CA ALA A 271 -37.09 -32.74 -20.61
C ALA A 271 -38.56 -33.18 -20.73
N THR A 272 -39.50 -32.26 -20.89
CA THR A 272 -40.91 -32.61 -21.18
C THR A 272 -41.06 -33.30 -22.55
N THR A 273 -40.15 -32.99 -23.48
CA THR A 273 -40.11 -33.58 -24.82
C THR A 273 -39.15 -34.77 -24.88
N ASP A 274 -38.04 -34.72 -24.15
CA ASP A 274 -37.04 -35.78 -24.09
C ASP A 274 -36.74 -36.20 -22.64
N ALA A 275 -37.37 -37.31 -22.20
CA ALA A 275 -37.17 -37.86 -20.87
C ALA A 275 -35.73 -38.34 -20.59
N SER A 276 -34.89 -38.51 -21.62
CA SER A 276 -33.49 -38.88 -21.45
C SER A 276 -32.65 -37.74 -20.85
N LEU A 277 -33.04 -36.48 -21.06
CA LEU A 277 -32.32 -35.31 -20.53
C LEU A 277 -32.28 -35.28 -19.01
N VAL A 278 -33.39 -35.60 -18.33
CA VAL A 278 -33.43 -35.67 -16.85
C VAL A 278 -32.50 -36.77 -16.35
N ARG A 279 -32.51 -37.93 -17.02
CA ARG A 279 -31.65 -39.05 -16.66
C ARG A 279 -30.17 -38.72 -16.86
N ASN A 280 -29.85 -38.01 -17.93
CA ASN A 280 -28.48 -37.60 -18.23
C ASN A 280 -28.00 -36.51 -17.26
N ALA A 281 -28.84 -35.52 -16.96
CA ALA A 281 -28.55 -34.47 -16.01
C ALA A 281 -28.33 -35.03 -14.59
N ALA A 282 -29.08 -36.07 -14.20
CA ALA A 282 -28.85 -36.79 -12.94
C ALA A 282 -27.47 -37.48 -12.85
N LYS A 283 -26.86 -37.81 -13.99
CA LYS A 283 -25.50 -38.38 -14.07
C LYS A 283 -24.40 -37.32 -14.12
N VAL A 284 -24.76 -36.07 -14.42
CA VAL A 284 -23.84 -34.92 -14.51
C VAL A 284 -24.39 -33.77 -13.66
N PRO A 285 -24.54 -33.96 -12.33
CA PRO A 285 -25.21 -32.98 -11.47
C PRO A 285 -24.50 -31.62 -11.45
N GLN A 286 -23.18 -31.59 -11.66
CA GLN A 286 -22.39 -30.36 -11.69
C GLN A 286 -22.74 -29.45 -12.89
N ALA A 287 -23.31 -30.01 -13.96
CA ALA A 287 -23.80 -29.23 -15.10
C ALA A 287 -25.14 -28.54 -14.80
N LEU A 288 -25.84 -28.89 -13.71
CA LEU A 288 -27.05 -28.20 -13.25
C LEU A 288 -26.76 -27.22 -12.12
N SER A 289 -25.95 -27.64 -11.14
CA SER A 289 -25.58 -26.83 -9.99
C SER A 289 -24.10 -27.07 -9.67
N PRO A 290 -23.21 -26.07 -9.83
CA PRO A 290 -23.47 -24.65 -10.09
C PRO A 290 -23.75 -24.28 -11.57
N ALA A 291 -23.77 -25.26 -12.48
CA ALA A 291 -23.79 -25.08 -13.93
C ALA A 291 -22.50 -24.42 -14.46
N ILE A 292 -22.22 -23.18 -14.08
CA ILE A 292 -21.01 -22.46 -14.45
C ILE A 292 -20.14 -22.16 -13.23
N GLY A 293 -18.89 -21.81 -13.49
CA GLY A 293 -17.94 -21.36 -12.49
C GLY A 293 -16.91 -20.42 -13.10
N PHE A 294 -16.16 -19.77 -12.22
CA PHE A 294 -15.16 -18.77 -12.58
C PHE A 294 -13.77 -19.24 -12.16
N SER A 295 -12.91 -19.49 -13.13
CA SER A 295 -11.48 -19.69 -12.89
C SER A 295 -10.81 -18.33 -12.62
N GLN A 296 -9.92 -18.26 -11.64
CA GLN A 296 -9.30 -17.00 -11.22
C GLN A 296 -7.84 -16.95 -11.65
N PHE A 297 -7.46 -15.89 -12.36
CA PHE A 297 -6.11 -15.66 -12.86
C PHE A 297 -5.59 -14.31 -12.36
N ASN A 298 -4.73 -14.37 -11.36
CA ASN A 298 -3.94 -13.22 -10.97
C ASN A 298 -2.70 -13.12 -11.86
N LEU A 299 -2.63 -12.07 -12.68
CA LEU A 299 -1.51 -11.87 -13.62
C LEU A 299 -0.23 -11.39 -12.92
N ARG A 300 -0.34 -10.75 -11.75
CA ARG A 300 0.81 -10.30 -10.96
C ARG A 300 0.45 -10.30 -9.48
N PRO A 301 0.69 -11.43 -8.78
CA PRO A 301 0.57 -11.54 -7.33
C PRO A 301 1.43 -10.52 -6.58
N PHE A 302 0.90 -9.92 -5.51
CA PHE A 302 1.71 -9.12 -4.59
C PHE A 302 2.56 -10.05 -3.72
N TYR A 303 3.78 -10.32 -4.16
CA TYR A 303 4.74 -11.19 -3.45
C TYR A 303 6.17 -10.72 -3.71
N PRO A 304 7.07 -10.73 -2.71
CA PRO A 304 6.92 -11.24 -1.35
C PRO A 304 6.25 -10.24 -0.37
N TYR A 305 5.43 -10.75 0.56
CA TYR A 305 4.62 -9.92 1.49
C TYR A 305 5.43 -9.06 2.46
N GLN A 306 6.72 -9.35 2.65
CA GLN A 306 7.62 -8.57 3.50
C GLN A 306 7.82 -7.14 2.99
N VAL A 307 7.47 -6.86 1.73
CA VAL A 307 7.59 -5.53 1.12
C VAL A 307 6.36 -4.65 1.41
N ILE A 308 5.24 -5.20 1.91
CA ILE A 308 4.02 -4.44 2.22
C ILE A 308 4.29 -3.20 3.09
N PRO A 309 5.06 -3.29 4.20
CA PRO A 309 5.30 -2.11 5.05
C PRO A 309 6.06 -1.01 4.31
N SER A 310 6.96 -1.37 3.39
CA SER A 310 7.78 -0.42 2.63
C SER A 310 6.92 0.41 1.65
N VAL A 311 5.91 -0.20 1.04
CA VAL A 311 5.03 0.48 0.07
C VAL A 311 3.82 1.17 0.71
N SER A 312 3.37 0.71 1.89
CA SER A 312 2.21 1.30 2.58
C SER A 312 2.59 2.46 3.51
N ILE A 313 3.53 2.24 4.44
CA ILE A 313 3.88 3.21 5.50
C ILE A 313 5.35 3.65 5.39
N GLY A 314 6.18 2.92 4.63
CA GLY A 314 7.61 3.16 4.48
C GLY A 314 7.94 4.57 4.01
N LEU A 315 7.19 5.12 3.05
CA LEU A 315 7.39 6.48 2.57
C LEU A 315 7.24 7.53 3.69
N ILE A 316 6.28 7.35 4.59
CA ILE A 316 6.06 8.25 5.72
C ILE A 316 7.26 8.20 6.66
N TYR A 317 7.79 7.00 6.94
CA TYR A 317 9.01 6.85 7.75
C TYR A 317 10.23 7.48 7.09
N LEU A 318 10.40 7.37 5.76
CA LEU A 318 11.51 8.01 5.05
C LEU A 318 11.45 9.54 5.14
N ILE A 319 10.25 10.11 5.02
CA ILE A 319 10.02 11.56 5.17
C ILE A 319 10.33 12.01 6.60
N ILE A 320 9.79 11.29 7.60
CA ILE A 320 10.03 11.54 9.02
C ILE A 320 11.54 11.50 9.32
N LEU A 321 12.23 10.42 8.92
CA LEU A 321 13.66 10.27 9.15
C LEU A 321 14.47 11.37 8.46
N SER A 322 14.11 11.78 7.25
CA SER A 322 14.78 12.88 6.54
C SER A 322 14.63 14.22 7.29
N PHE A 323 13.41 14.61 7.67
CA PHE A 323 13.16 15.89 8.35
C PHE A 323 13.71 15.93 9.77
N PHE A 324 13.58 14.84 10.54
CA PHE A 324 14.15 14.78 11.89
C PHE A 324 15.66 14.73 11.86
N SER A 325 16.27 13.98 10.93
CA SER A 325 17.73 13.99 10.77
C SER A 325 18.23 15.41 10.51
N PHE A 326 17.63 16.13 9.55
CA PHE A 326 18.01 17.53 9.31
C PHE A 326 17.86 18.39 10.57
N SER A 327 16.72 18.31 11.27
CA SER A 327 16.46 19.12 12.46
C SER A 327 17.38 18.79 13.64
N PHE A 328 17.80 17.53 13.81
CA PHE A 328 18.71 17.10 14.87
C PHE A 328 20.18 17.40 14.54
N TYR A 329 20.58 17.26 13.28
CA TYR A 329 21.98 17.49 12.89
C TYR A 329 22.30 18.96 12.63
N LEU A 330 21.33 19.80 12.26
CA LEU A 330 21.54 21.22 11.97
C LEU A 330 22.16 22.00 13.16
N PRO A 331 21.68 21.90 14.41
CA PRO A 331 22.27 22.58 15.56
C PRO A 331 23.69 22.08 15.88
N ILE A 332 23.96 20.80 15.64
CA ILE A 332 25.27 20.18 15.86
C ILE A 332 26.27 20.70 14.81
N HIS A 333 25.88 20.75 13.54
CA HIS A 333 26.70 21.32 12.47
C HIS A 333 26.97 22.82 12.68
N PHE A 334 25.98 23.60 13.11
CA PHE A 334 26.19 25.01 13.44
C PHE A 334 27.17 25.18 14.61
N LYS A 335 27.04 24.38 15.68
CA LYS A 335 28.01 24.40 16.80
C LYS A 335 29.41 23.98 16.38
N ALA A 336 29.53 22.94 15.56
CA ALA A 336 30.83 22.47 15.06
C ALA A 336 31.50 23.52 14.15
N CYS A 337 30.72 24.15 13.27
CA CYS A 337 31.20 25.22 12.39
C CYS A 337 31.61 26.46 13.19
N SER A 338 30.82 26.89 14.16
CA SER A 338 31.16 28.05 15.01
C SER A 338 32.40 27.79 15.87
N GLN A 339 32.56 26.58 16.44
CA GLN A 339 33.76 26.22 17.18
C GLN A 339 35.01 26.18 16.30
N ASN A 340 34.93 25.63 15.09
CA ASN A 340 36.06 25.59 14.16
C ASN A 340 36.44 27.00 13.69
N LEU A 341 35.46 27.88 13.44
CA LEU A 341 35.73 29.28 13.11
C LEU A 341 36.43 30.00 14.28
N GLN A 342 35.98 29.81 15.52
CA GLN A 342 36.67 30.35 16.70
C GLN A 342 38.09 29.79 16.85
N ARG A 343 38.32 28.49 16.61
CA ARG A 343 39.67 27.91 16.67
C ARG A 343 40.62 28.51 15.63
N HIS A 344 40.17 28.76 14.41
CA HIS A 344 40.98 29.38 13.37
C HIS A 344 41.29 30.86 13.64
N VAL A 345 40.33 31.62 14.17
CA VAL A 345 40.57 33.02 14.58
C VAL A 345 41.58 33.08 15.74
N THR A 346 41.44 32.21 16.74
CA THR A 346 42.36 32.19 17.90
C THR A 346 43.78 31.73 17.50
N ALA A 347 43.93 30.83 16.54
CA ALA A 347 45.23 30.40 16.02
C ALA A 347 45.92 31.48 15.17
N ALA A 348 45.15 32.31 14.45
CA ALA A 348 45.68 33.45 13.69
C ALA A 348 46.20 34.56 14.62
N ASP A 349 45.50 34.84 15.72
CA ASP A 349 45.91 35.83 16.73
C ASP A 349 47.19 35.40 17.49
N LEU A 350 47.36 34.12 17.77
CA LEU A 350 48.57 33.59 18.43
C LEU A 350 49.82 33.67 17.53
N ASN A 351 49.66 33.57 16.20
CA ASN A 351 50.77 33.71 15.26
C ASN A 351 51.21 35.17 15.06
N HIS A 352 50.34 36.14 15.37
CA HIS A 352 50.69 37.57 15.29
C HIS A 352 51.39 38.09 16.56
N SER A 353 51.31 37.35 17.68
CA SER A 353 51.93 37.73 18.97
C SER A 353 53.37 37.23 19.17
N THR A 354 53.90 36.36 18.30
CA THR A 354 55.29 35.85 18.38
C THR A 354 56.29 36.62 17.51
N SER A 355 55.86 37.66 16.78
CA SER A 355 56.75 38.60 16.09
C SER A 355 57.22 39.70 17.04
N ASN A 356 58.35 39.44 17.72
CA ASN A 356 59.05 40.44 18.54
C ASN A 356 59.60 41.57 17.65
N PRO A 357 59.43 42.86 18.01
CA PRO A 357 60.01 43.97 17.25
C PRO A 357 61.51 44.05 17.50
N MET A 358 62.30 43.87 16.42
CA MET A 358 63.73 44.08 16.42
C MET A 358 64.04 45.57 16.68
N VAL A 359 64.64 45.84 17.83
CA VAL A 359 65.15 47.17 18.21
C VAL A 359 66.30 47.56 17.27
N ILE A 360 66.10 48.59 16.47
CA ILE A 360 67.17 49.29 15.76
C ILE A 360 67.89 50.19 16.77
N ARG A 361 69.15 49.87 17.09
CA ARG A 361 70.12 50.85 17.60
C ARG A 361 71.03 51.26 16.44
N LEU A 362 71.23 52.57 16.36
CA LEU A 362 72.06 53.33 15.41
C LEU A 362 73.43 52.71 15.14
#